data_AF-C5DUP7-F1
#
_entry.id   AF-C5DUP7-F1
#
_cell.length_a   1.000
_cell.length_b   1.000
_cell.length_c   1.000
_cell.angle_alpha   90.00
_cell.angle_beta   90.00
_cell.angle_gamma   90.00
#
_symmetry.space_group_name_H-M   'P 1'
#
loop_
_entity.id
_entity.type
_entity.pdbx_description
1 polymer ?
#
loop_
_entity_poly.entity_id
_entity_poly.type
_entity_poly.pdbx_seq_one_letter_code
_entity_poly.pdbx_strand_id
1 'polypeptide(L)'
;MEKHLDQKEPKPIPLEYSFRRILRSIVHNVCDFDLSWQVIISLCVIEVVVFTYIGYIGAVVIGLLFFLLRHQFRIRKDKVLSNTKEMFSRNVLAVNPGLDTKKWHEVASKMNNEFYEQDYWRSRHFFCDGDECHNSFREHILRPSVISAPDVSLEAVKRYSQATNEVYKKFLQDEFPSNPKSLPGNERYGRFMRLISDRGFLKNVRSPLGFAVLELANDSYSMITIWLLYYNFKDIFGAYESHIKEKYKAVDITQRVKFLATVMHFAPGDDLEKWDRIASHMNWYLRVEGIWTHAHEKFADGKECLDFYESQFMLLPLKSEDTSYSDLKDIVRETNKVCAPS
;
A
#
# COMPACT_ATOMS: atom_id res chain seq x y z
N MET A 1 -2.38 15.72 116.37
CA MET A 1 -1.54 14.84 115.54
C MET A 1 -2.01 15.02 114.09
N GLU A 2 -1.54 16.07 113.45
CA GLU A 2 -1.80 16.38 112.04
C GLU A 2 -1.06 15.38 111.14
N LYS A 3 -1.75 14.86 110.12
CA LYS A 3 -1.12 14.20 108.97
C LYS A 3 -1.40 15.06 107.75
N HIS A 4 -0.41 15.80 107.30
CA HIS A 4 -0.39 16.46 106.00
C HIS A 4 -0.46 15.39 104.89
N LEU A 5 -1.45 15.49 104.00
CA LEU A 5 -1.45 14.82 102.71
C LEU A 5 -0.80 15.76 101.69
N ASP A 6 0.40 15.43 101.23
CA ASP A 6 0.98 16.02 100.03
C ASP A 6 0.28 15.43 98.80
N GLN A 7 -0.59 16.24 98.18
CA GLN A 7 -1.22 15.93 96.90
C GLN A 7 -0.27 16.36 95.77
N LYS A 8 0.48 15.40 95.21
CA LYS A 8 1.37 15.64 94.07
C LYS A 8 0.52 15.79 92.80
N GLU A 9 0.50 16.99 92.20
CA GLU A 9 -0.17 17.23 90.92
C GLU A 9 0.38 16.31 89.81
N PRO A 10 -0.48 15.75 88.94
CA PRO A 10 -0.03 14.96 87.80
C PRO A 10 0.66 15.88 86.79
N LYS A 11 1.95 15.62 86.53
CA LYS A 11 2.71 16.34 85.49
C LYS A 11 1.99 16.22 84.14
N PRO A 12 1.73 17.33 83.43
CA PRO A 12 1.14 17.28 82.10
C PRO A 12 2.08 16.50 81.16
N ILE A 13 1.56 15.42 80.57
CA ILE A 13 2.27 14.70 79.51
C ILE A 13 2.46 15.70 78.35
N PRO A 14 3.68 15.89 77.83
CA PRO A 14 3.92 16.87 76.76
C PRO A 14 3.03 16.56 75.57
N LEU A 15 2.31 17.57 75.07
CA LEU A 15 1.43 17.48 73.89
C LEU A 15 2.15 16.82 72.68
N GLU A 16 3.45 17.05 72.59
CA GLU A 16 4.36 16.48 71.60
C GLU A 16 4.44 14.93 71.66
N TYR A 17 4.35 14.34 72.86
CA TYR A 17 4.38 12.88 73.05
C TYR A 17 3.09 12.21 72.59
N SER A 18 1.95 12.87 72.80
CA SER A 18 0.63 12.41 72.34
C SER A 18 0.51 12.51 70.81
N PHE A 19 0.92 13.65 70.24
CA PHE A 19 0.89 13.88 68.80
C PHE A 19 1.79 12.90 68.03
N ARG A 20 3.00 12.65 68.54
CA ARG A 20 3.95 11.71 67.91
C ARG A 20 3.44 10.27 67.91
N ARG A 21 2.66 9.87 68.93
CA ARG A 21 2.04 8.54 69.00
C ARG A 21 0.84 8.41 68.07
N ILE A 22 0.01 9.45 67.97
CA ILE A 22 -1.11 9.51 67.03
C ILE A 22 -0.58 9.51 65.59
N LEU A 23 0.45 10.32 65.30
CA LEU A 23 1.09 10.36 63.99
C LEU A 23 1.71 9.01 63.61
N ARG A 24 2.38 8.32 64.56
CA ARG A 24 2.86 6.95 64.33
C ARG A 24 1.73 5.97 64.03
N SER A 25 0.61 6.05 64.75
CA SER A 25 -0.54 5.17 64.51
C SER A 25 -1.19 5.45 63.15
N ILE A 26 -1.27 6.71 62.73
CA ILE A 26 -1.79 7.10 61.41
C ILE A 26 -0.83 6.62 60.32
N VAL A 27 0.48 6.86 60.47
CA VAL A 27 1.50 6.40 59.52
C VAL A 27 1.51 4.86 59.44
N HIS A 28 1.38 4.16 60.56
CA HIS A 28 1.31 2.70 60.58
C HIS A 28 0.04 2.18 59.90
N ASN A 29 -1.13 2.78 60.16
CA ASN A 29 -2.38 2.42 59.48
C ASN A 29 -2.35 2.76 57.98
N VAL A 30 -1.64 3.80 57.57
CA VAL A 30 -1.41 4.16 56.16
C VAL A 30 -0.41 3.21 55.49
N CYS A 31 0.59 2.70 56.22
CA CYS A 31 1.53 1.69 55.74
C CYS A 31 0.91 0.27 55.70
N ASP A 32 0.00 -0.09 56.60
CA ASP A 32 -0.79 -1.32 56.49
C ASP A 32 -1.82 -1.25 55.34
N PHE A 33 -2.12 -0.03 54.86
CA PHE A 33 -2.96 0.24 53.69
C PHE A 33 -2.26 -0.07 52.35
N ASP A 34 -0.97 -0.41 52.36
CA ASP A 34 -0.15 -0.72 51.17
C ASP A 34 -0.66 -1.99 50.44
N LEU A 35 -1.27 -2.93 51.18
CA LEU A 35 -1.98 -4.08 50.61
C LEU A 35 -3.20 -3.65 49.78
N SER A 36 -3.88 -2.56 50.17
CA SER A 36 -5.03 -2.03 49.43
C SER A 36 -4.59 -1.27 48.17
N TRP A 37 -3.47 -0.54 48.22
CA TRP A 37 -3.00 0.24 47.08
C TRP A 37 -2.47 -0.66 45.96
N GLN A 38 -1.77 -1.75 46.29
CA GLN A 38 -1.37 -2.76 45.31
C GLN A 38 -2.58 -3.47 44.69
N VAL A 39 -3.63 -3.74 45.47
CA VAL A 39 -4.90 -4.33 44.97
C VAL A 39 -5.65 -3.33 44.08
N ILE A 40 -5.73 -2.07 44.47
CA ILE A 40 -6.38 -1.00 43.68
C ILE A 40 -5.63 -0.76 42.36
N ILE A 41 -4.29 -0.66 42.38
CA ILE A 41 -3.48 -0.54 41.17
C ILE A 41 -3.69 -1.76 40.26
N SER A 42 -3.69 -2.97 40.83
CA SER A 42 -3.89 -4.20 40.05
C SER A 42 -5.28 -4.24 39.40
N LEU A 43 -6.34 -3.83 40.11
CA LEU A 43 -7.69 -3.72 39.57
C LEU A 43 -7.79 -2.67 38.47
N CYS A 44 -7.20 -1.48 38.66
CA CYS A 44 -7.15 -0.44 37.63
C CYS A 44 -6.40 -0.90 36.37
N VAL A 45 -5.29 -1.63 36.53
CA VAL A 45 -4.55 -2.20 35.39
C VAL A 45 -5.39 -3.27 34.67
N ILE A 46 -6.08 -4.15 35.40
CA ILE A 46 -6.98 -5.14 34.80
C ILE A 46 -8.11 -4.45 34.04
N GLU A 47 -8.75 -3.42 34.60
CA GLU A 47 -9.79 -2.67 33.91
C GLU A 47 -9.27 -2.03 32.63
N VAL A 48 -8.13 -1.34 32.67
CA VAL A 48 -7.51 -0.74 31.47
C VAL A 48 -7.17 -1.81 30.43
N VAL A 49 -6.63 -2.95 30.84
CA VAL A 49 -6.33 -4.08 29.93
C VAL A 49 -7.61 -4.66 29.33
N VAL A 50 -8.67 -4.83 30.12
CA VAL A 50 -9.97 -5.34 29.65
C VAL A 50 -10.62 -4.34 28.69
N PHE A 51 -10.63 -3.04 29.00
CA PHE A 51 -11.19 -2.00 28.12
C PHE A 51 -10.42 -1.88 26.81
N THR A 52 -9.08 -1.93 26.85
CA THR A 52 -8.26 -1.91 25.63
C THR A 52 -8.44 -3.19 24.81
N TYR A 53 -8.57 -4.35 25.46
CA TYR A 53 -8.86 -5.61 24.79
C TYR A 53 -10.25 -5.63 24.15
N ILE A 54 -11.30 -5.19 24.86
CA ILE A 54 -12.66 -5.06 24.31
C ILE A 54 -12.67 -4.07 23.14
N GLY A 55 -11.97 -2.94 23.26
CA GLY A 55 -11.82 -1.97 22.17
C GLY A 55 -11.12 -2.57 20.95
N TYR A 56 -10.06 -3.35 21.15
CA TYR A 56 -9.35 -4.06 20.09
C TYR A 56 -10.24 -5.11 19.41
N ILE A 57 -10.94 -5.95 20.18
CA ILE A 57 -11.89 -6.92 19.65
C ILE A 57 -13.01 -6.22 18.88
N GLY A 58 -13.54 -5.11 19.41
CA GLY A 58 -14.54 -4.28 18.73
C GLY A 58 -14.03 -3.74 17.39
N ALA A 59 -12.81 -3.20 17.35
CA ALA A 59 -12.18 -2.71 16.12
C ALA A 59 -11.96 -3.84 15.09
N VAL A 60 -11.54 -5.03 15.54
CA VAL A 60 -11.39 -6.21 14.68
C VAL A 60 -12.74 -6.65 14.11
N VAL A 61 -13.79 -6.73 14.94
CA VAL A 61 -15.14 -7.10 14.49
C VAL A 61 -15.70 -6.09 13.50
N ILE A 62 -15.55 -4.79 13.76
CA ILE A 62 -15.97 -3.71 12.85
C ILE A 62 -15.17 -3.80 11.53
N GLY A 63 -13.85 -4.02 11.61
CA GLY A 63 -13.00 -4.22 10.44
C GLY A 63 -13.43 -5.42 9.60
N LEU A 64 -13.74 -6.55 10.25
CA LEU A 64 -14.28 -7.75 9.60
C LEU A 64 -15.64 -7.48 8.95
N LEU A 65 -16.53 -6.73 9.60
CA LEU A 65 -17.83 -6.35 9.01
C LEU A 65 -17.64 -5.50 7.76
N PHE A 66 -16.79 -4.48 7.78
CA PHE A 66 -16.47 -3.67 6.60
C PHE A 66 -15.82 -4.50 5.50
N PHE A 67 -14.93 -5.43 5.86
CA PHE A 67 -14.32 -6.35 4.91
C PHE A 67 -15.37 -7.25 4.24
N LEU A 68 -16.29 -7.85 5.02
CA LEU A 68 -17.37 -8.69 4.50
C LEU A 68 -18.33 -7.88 3.62
N LEU A 69 -18.71 -6.67 4.02
CA LEU A 69 -19.55 -5.78 3.21
C LEU A 69 -18.88 -5.41 1.89
N ARG A 70 -17.59 -5.04 1.92
CA ARG A 70 -16.79 -4.76 0.71
C ARG A 70 -16.70 -5.99 -0.19
N HIS A 71 -16.48 -7.15 0.38
CA HIS A 71 -16.40 -8.42 -0.35
C HIS A 71 -17.74 -8.77 -1.02
N GLN A 72 -18.85 -8.65 -0.30
CA GLN A 72 -20.20 -8.84 -0.85
C GLN A 72 -20.53 -7.84 -1.96
N PHE A 73 -20.15 -6.59 -1.78
CA PHE A 73 -20.32 -5.55 -2.80
C PHE A 73 -19.55 -5.88 -4.08
N ARG A 74 -18.30 -6.34 -3.95
CA ARG A 74 -17.47 -6.79 -5.07
C ARG A 74 -18.11 -7.96 -5.82
N ILE A 75 -18.51 -9.03 -5.11
CA ILE A 75 -19.20 -10.18 -5.71
C ILE A 75 -20.44 -9.74 -6.50
N ARG A 76 -21.22 -8.81 -5.93
CA ARG A 76 -22.42 -8.31 -6.61
C ARG A 76 -22.07 -7.55 -7.89
N LYS A 77 -21.06 -6.68 -7.87
CA LYS A 77 -20.58 -5.97 -9.06
C LYS A 77 -20.07 -6.93 -10.13
N ASP A 78 -19.25 -7.90 -9.74
CA ASP A 78 -18.69 -8.90 -10.65
C ASP A 78 -19.80 -9.72 -11.31
N LYS A 79 -20.84 -10.09 -10.55
CA LYS A 79 -22.03 -10.78 -11.08
C LYS A 79 -22.79 -9.94 -12.10
N VAL A 80 -23.01 -8.65 -11.83
CA VAL A 80 -23.67 -7.74 -12.78
C VAL A 80 -22.85 -7.65 -14.07
N LEU A 81 -21.55 -7.36 -13.96
CA LEU A 81 -20.66 -7.23 -15.11
C LEU A 81 -20.56 -8.50 -15.94
N SER A 82 -20.53 -9.66 -15.28
CA SER A 82 -20.51 -10.96 -15.96
C SER A 82 -21.80 -11.21 -16.76
N ASN A 83 -22.94 -10.79 -16.23
CA ASN A 83 -24.23 -10.94 -16.90
C ASN A 83 -24.43 -9.91 -18.03
N THR A 84 -23.80 -8.74 -17.95
CA THR A 84 -24.00 -7.63 -18.89
C THR A 84 -22.78 -7.37 -19.78
N LYS A 85 -21.93 -8.39 -20.03
CA LYS A 85 -20.71 -8.27 -20.84
C LYS A 85 -20.98 -7.71 -22.23
N GLU A 86 -22.06 -8.14 -22.87
CA GLU A 86 -22.42 -7.69 -24.21
C GLU A 86 -22.78 -6.20 -24.24
N MET A 87 -23.65 -5.76 -23.32
CA MET A 87 -24.03 -4.35 -23.18
C MET A 87 -22.82 -3.46 -22.91
N PHE A 88 -21.94 -3.90 -22.02
CA PHE A 88 -20.69 -3.19 -21.74
C PHE A 88 -19.79 -3.11 -22.98
N SER A 89 -19.68 -4.20 -23.72
CA SER A 89 -18.89 -4.24 -24.96
C SER A 89 -19.46 -3.33 -26.05
N ARG A 90 -20.79 -3.26 -26.20
CA ARG A 90 -21.47 -2.33 -27.13
C ARG A 90 -21.17 -0.87 -26.79
N ASN A 91 -21.25 -0.49 -25.51
CA ASN A 91 -20.95 0.87 -25.08
C ASN A 91 -19.49 1.26 -25.30
N VAL A 92 -18.56 0.32 -25.07
CA VAL A 92 -17.14 0.52 -25.37
C VAL A 92 -16.93 0.71 -26.88
N LEU A 93 -17.58 -0.08 -27.73
CA LEU A 93 -17.47 0.07 -29.19
C LEU A 93 -18.07 1.39 -29.68
N ALA A 94 -19.19 1.83 -29.10
CA ALA A 94 -19.86 3.07 -29.48
C ALA A 94 -19.04 4.32 -29.15
N VAL A 95 -18.40 4.37 -27.98
CA VAL A 95 -17.56 5.50 -27.57
C VAL A 95 -16.14 5.38 -28.15
N ASN A 96 -15.67 4.15 -28.34
CA ASN A 96 -14.31 3.82 -28.76
C ASN A 96 -13.24 4.54 -27.88
N PRO A 97 -13.14 4.19 -26.59
CA PRO A 97 -12.30 4.90 -25.64
C PRO A 97 -10.80 4.63 -25.82
N GLY A 98 -10.40 3.46 -26.31
CA GLY A 98 -8.97 3.08 -26.38
C GLY A 98 -8.29 3.22 -25.02
N LEU A 99 -7.20 4.00 -24.97
CA LEU A 99 -6.48 4.36 -23.73
C LEU A 99 -6.80 5.78 -23.22
N ASP A 100 -7.83 6.44 -23.75
CA ASP A 100 -8.20 7.81 -23.36
C ASP A 100 -9.09 7.81 -22.12
N THR A 101 -8.55 8.29 -20.99
CA THR A 101 -9.23 8.38 -19.70
C THR A 101 -10.54 9.18 -19.76
N LYS A 102 -10.62 10.23 -20.58
CA LYS A 102 -11.84 11.06 -20.69
C LYS A 102 -12.97 10.29 -21.33
N LYS A 103 -12.67 9.49 -22.35
CA LYS A 103 -13.65 8.63 -23.01
C LYS A 103 -14.09 7.48 -22.11
N TRP A 104 -13.20 6.97 -21.26
CA TRP A 104 -13.60 6.00 -20.23
C TRP A 104 -14.58 6.58 -19.21
N HIS A 105 -14.47 7.86 -18.88
CA HIS A 105 -15.48 8.54 -18.05
C HIS A 105 -16.85 8.62 -18.76
N GLU A 106 -16.87 8.84 -20.07
CA GLU A 106 -18.11 8.81 -20.86
C GLU A 106 -18.75 7.41 -20.87
N VAL A 107 -17.95 6.35 -21.07
CA VAL A 107 -18.41 4.96 -20.98
C VAL A 107 -18.98 4.67 -19.58
N ALA A 108 -18.28 5.09 -18.52
CA ALA A 108 -18.74 4.91 -17.15
C ALA A 108 -20.09 5.58 -16.92
N SER A 109 -20.28 6.81 -17.41
CA SER A 109 -21.54 7.56 -17.30
C SER A 109 -22.69 6.87 -18.04
N LYS A 110 -22.48 6.42 -19.28
CA LYS A 110 -23.50 5.68 -20.05
C LYS A 110 -23.89 4.38 -19.36
N MET A 111 -22.91 3.58 -18.95
CA MET A 111 -23.14 2.33 -18.22
C MET A 111 -23.88 2.54 -16.90
N ASN A 112 -23.52 3.59 -16.15
CA ASN A 112 -24.18 3.92 -14.89
C ASN A 112 -25.68 4.25 -15.07
N ASN A 113 -26.02 4.98 -16.14
CA ASN A 113 -27.41 5.29 -16.45
C ASN A 113 -28.16 4.02 -16.89
N GLU A 114 -27.60 3.22 -17.81
CA GLU A 114 -28.23 1.99 -18.27
C GLU A 114 -28.45 0.96 -17.15
N PHE A 115 -27.47 0.79 -16.26
CA PHE A 115 -27.60 -0.11 -15.11
C PHE A 115 -28.68 0.32 -14.13
N TYR A 116 -28.89 1.63 -13.99
CA TYR A 116 -29.95 2.18 -13.16
C TYR A 116 -31.32 2.03 -13.83
N GLU A 117 -31.42 2.35 -15.12
CA GLU A 117 -32.67 2.28 -15.89
C GLU A 117 -33.18 0.84 -16.08
N GLN A 118 -32.28 -0.13 -16.20
CA GLN A 118 -32.61 -1.55 -16.34
C GLN A 118 -32.64 -2.31 -15.00
N ASP A 119 -32.62 -1.60 -13.87
CA ASP A 119 -32.67 -2.16 -12.51
C ASP A 119 -31.55 -3.18 -12.16
N TYR A 120 -30.45 -3.21 -12.91
CA TYR A 120 -29.26 -4.00 -12.55
C TYR A 120 -28.57 -3.44 -11.30
N TRP A 121 -28.65 -2.12 -11.10
CA TRP A 121 -28.06 -1.44 -9.95
C TRP A 121 -29.00 -0.37 -9.38
N ARG A 122 -29.00 -0.22 -8.05
CA ARG A 122 -29.94 0.67 -7.35
C ARG A 122 -29.62 2.16 -7.48
N SER A 123 -28.43 2.51 -7.95
CA SER A 123 -27.97 3.90 -8.05
C SER A 123 -27.33 4.16 -9.40
N ARG A 124 -27.19 5.44 -9.78
CA ARG A 124 -26.41 5.87 -10.95
C ARG A 124 -24.90 5.94 -10.67
N HIS A 125 -24.44 5.28 -9.61
CA HIS A 125 -23.04 5.27 -9.18
C HIS A 125 -22.54 3.83 -9.13
N PHE A 126 -22.67 3.11 -10.25
CA PHE A 126 -22.09 1.77 -10.36
C PHE A 126 -20.56 1.87 -10.46
N PHE A 127 -20.06 2.68 -11.38
CA PHE A 127 -18.67 3.13 -11.46
C PHE A 127 -18.52 4.51 -10.81
N CYS A 128 -17.48 4.67 -9.99
CA CYS A 128 -17.10 5.93 -9.37
C CYS A 128 -16.44 6.88 -10.37
N ASP A 129 -15.59 6.34 -11.24
CA ASP A 129 -14.82 7.09 -12.24
C ASP A 129 -14.54 6.27 -13.51
N GLY A 130 -13.85 6.89 -14.47
CA GLY A 130 -13.45 6.23 -15.71
C GLY A 130 -12.41 5.13 -15.50
N ASP A 131 -11.54 5.26 -14.51
CA ASP A 131 -10.48 4.29 -14.24
C ASP A 131 -11.05 2.99 -13.67
N GLU A 132 -12.03 3.07 -12.78
CA GLU A 132 -12.77 1.90 -12.29
C GLU A 132 -13.52 1.21 -13.43
N CYS A 133 -14.10 1.98 -14.36
CA CYS A 133 -14.75 1.45 -15.55
C CYS A 133 -13.73 0.73 -16.47
N HIS A 134 -12.60 1.37 -16.76
CA HIS A 134 -11.54 0.79 -17.58
C HIS A 134 -10.99 -0.49 -16.96
N ASN A 135 -10.66 -0.47 -15.67
CA ASN A 135 -10.20 -1.65 -14.94
C ASN A 135 -11.24 -2.79 -14.98
N SER A 136 -12.52 -2.46 -14.83
CA SER A 136 -13.60 -3.46 -14.91
C SER A 136 -13.70 -4.08 -16.31
N PHE A 137 -13.54 -3.30 -17.38
CA PHE A 137 -13.45 -3.80 -18.75
C PHE A 137 -12.25 -4.74 -18.92
N ARG A 138 -11.07 -4.35 -18.42
CA ARG A 138 -9.87 -5.17 -18.48
C ARG A 138 -10.05 -6.50 -17.74
N GLU A 139 -10.68 -6.50 -16.57
CA GLU A 139 -10.92 -7.69 -15.76
C GLU A 139 -11.99 -8.63 -16.32
N HIS A 140 -13.08 -8.10 -16.89
CA HIS A 140 -14.27 -8.90 -17.24
C HIS A 140 -14.42 -9.20 -18.74
N ILE A 141 -13.81 -8.37 -19.59
CA ILE A 141 -13.92 -8.46 -21.06
C ILE A 141 -12.57 -8.78 -21.71
N LEU A 142 -11.47 -8.09 -21.33
CA LEU A 142 -10.15 -8.38 -21.91
C LEU A 142 -9.54 -9.67 -21.39
N ARG A 143 -9.77 -10.03 -20.13
CA ARG A 143 -9.28 -11.31 -19.60
C ARG A 143 -9.94 -12.45 -20.37
N PRO A 144 -9.14 -13.35 -20.98
CA PRO A 144 -9.67 -14.50 -21.69
C PRO A 144 -10.29 -15.50 -20.71
N SER A 145 -11.58 -15.36 -20.39
CA SER A 145 -12.39 -16.54 -20.11
C SER A 145 -12.70 -17.18 -21.46
N VAL A 146 -11.71 -17.87 -22.03
CA VAL A 146 -11.83 -18.63 -23.28
C VAL A 146 -12.96 -19.64 -23.07
N ILE A 147 -13.96 -19.57 -23.96
CA ILE A 147 -14.88 -20.64 -24.44
C ILE A 147 -16.27 -20.06 -24.82
N SER A 148 -16.72 -18.89 -24.30
CA SER A 148 -18.08 -18.38 -24.64
C SER A 148 -18.24 -16.85 -24.52
N ALA A 149 -17.32 -16.07 -25.09
CA ALA A 149 -17.52 -14.63 -25.17
C ALA A 149 -18.45 -14.29 -26.35
N PRO A 150 -19.44 -13.40 -26.19
CA PRO A 150 -20.24 -12.88 -27.30
C PRO A 150 -19.35 -12.26 -28.38
N ASP A 151 -19.76 -12.35 -29.65
CA ASP A 151 -19.01 -11.81 -30.80
C ASP A 151 -18.70 -10.31 -30.63
N VAL A 152 -19.65 -9.55 -30.08
CA VAL A 152 -19.49 -8.12 -29.77
C VAL A 152 -18.37 -7.85 -28.76
N SER A 153 -18.17 -8.75 -27.78
CA SER A 153 -17.07 -8.63 -26.82
C SER A 153 -15.73 -8.88 -27.47
N LEU A 154 -15.65 -9.84 -28.40
CA LEU A 154 -14.42 -10.09 -29.16
C LEU A 154 -14.04 -8.87 -30.03
N GLU A 155 -15.01 -8.23 -30.65
CA GLU A 155 -14.76 -7.02 -31.44
C GLU A 155 -14.30 -5.84 -30.56
N ALA A 156 -14.89 -5.66 -29.37
CA ALA A 156 -14.43 -4.66 -28.40
C ALA A 156 -12.97 -4.90 -27.97
N VAL A 157 -12.60 -6.17 -27.73
CA VAL A 157 -11.22 -6.57 -27.39
C VAL A 157 -10.26 -6.23 -28.54
N LYS A 158 -10.63 -6.58 -29.79
CA LYS A 158 -9.81 -6.28 -30.98
C LYS A 158 -9.61 -4.77 -31.15
N ARG A 159 -10.69 -3.99 -31.03
CA ARG A 159 -10.62 -2.53 -31.17
C ARG A 159 -9.75 -1.89 -30.10
N TYR A 160 -9.87 -2.36 -28.86
CA TYR A 160 -9.01 -1.93 -27.76
C TYR A 160 -7.53 -2.27 -28.02
N SER A 161 -7.23 -3.51 -28.45
CA SER A 161 -5.86 -3.91 -28.80
C SER A 161 -5.27 -3.08 -29.94
N GLN A 162 -6.06 -2.75 -30.97
CA GLN A 162 -5.65 -1.84 -32.03
C GLN A 162 -5.30 -0.46 -31.50
N ALA A 163 -6.14 0.14 -30.65
CA ALA A 163 -5.87 1.44 -30.06
C ALA A 163 -4.60 1.43 -29.20
N THR A 164 -4.37 0.37 -28.41
CA THR A 164 -3.13 0.17 -27.64
C THR A 164 -1.90 0.11 -28.56
N ASN A 165 -2.00 -0.62 -29.67
CA ASN A 165 -0.93 -0.72 -30.66
C ASN A 165 -0.67 0.60 -31.42
N GLU A 166 -1.72 1.38 -31.70
CA GLU A 166 -1.59 2.72 -32.30
C GLU A 166 -0.82 3.67 -31.37
N VAL A 167 -1.18 3.68 -30.08
CA VAL A 167 -0.44 4.44 -29.06
C VAL A 167 1.01 4.00 -29.01
N TYR A 168 1.27 2.70 -28.92
CA TYR A 168 2.62 2.14 -28.92
C TYR A 168 3.44 2.61 -30.15
N LYS A 169 2.90 2.48 -31.36
CA LYS A 169 3.57 2.88 -32.60
C LYS A 169 3.82 4.38 -32.67
N LYS A 170 2.86 5.19 -32.23
CA LYS A 170 3.01 6.65 -32.19
C LYS A 170 4.18 7.04 -31.28
N PHE A 171 4.23 6.49 -30.06
CA PHE A 171 5.32 6.77 -29.12
C PHE A 171 6.69 6.24 -29.59
N LEU A 172 6.71 5.13 -30.32
CA LEU A 172 7.95 4.62 -30.92
C LEU A 172 8.57 5.62 -31.92
N GLN A 173 7.72 6.42 -32.58
CA GLN A 173 8.10 7.39 -33.61
C GLN A 173 8.36 8.80 -33.05
N ASP A 174 7.95 9.08 -31.80
CA ASP A 174 8.16 10.39 -31.18
C ASP A 174 9.66 10.67 -30.99
N GLU A 175 10.06 11.93 -31.17
CA GLU A 175 11.45 12.35 -30.96
C GLU A 175 11.79 12.30 -29.47
N PHE A 176 12.69 11.39 -29.11
CA PHE A 176 13.21 11.30 -27.75
C PHE A 176 14.16 12.47 -27.50
N PRO A 177 13.98 13.25 -26.41
CA PRO A 177 14.85 14.38 -26.11
C PRO A 177 16.31 13.91 -25.97
N SER A 178 17.20 14.52 -26.77
CA SER A 178 18.60 14.10 -26.89
C SER A 178 19.43 14.29 -25.60
N ASN A 179 18.92 15.08 -24.65
CA ASN A 179 19.56 15.35 -23.35
C ASN A 179 18.67 14.87 -22.21
N PRO A 180 18.87 13.63 -21.71
CA PRO A 180 18.25 13.19 -20.49
C PRO A 180 18.80 14.03 -19.32
N LYS A 181 17.93 14.57 -18.46
CA LYS A 181 18.38 15.19 -17.20
C LYS A 181 19.15 14.15 -16.40
N SER A 182 20.19 14.56 -15.67
CA SER A 182 21.00 13.63 -14.89
C SER A 182 20.11 12.79 -13.99
N LEU A 183 20.32 11.48 -14.03
CA LEU A 183 19.71 10.59 -13.07
C LEU A 183 20.12 11.04 -11.67
N PRO A 184 19.31 10.76 -10.67
CA PRO A 184 19.63 11.12 -9.30
C PRO A 184 20.90 10.44 -8.74
N GLY A 185 21.58 9.63 -9.55
CA GLY A 185 22.86 8.99 -9.26
C GLY A 185 22.71 7.73 -8.42
N ASN A 186 23.62 6.78 -8.65
CA ASN A 186 23.69 5.53 -7.90
C ASN A 186 24.39 5.67 -6.54
N GLU A 187 24.40 6.87 -5.96
CA GLU A 187 24.90 7.07 -4.61
C GLU A 187 24.04 6.24 -3.66
N ARG A 188 24.59 5.13 -3.15
CA ARG A 188 23.93 4.30 -2.13
C ARG A 188 23.37 5.13 -0.99
N TYR A 189 24.10 6.19 -0.63
CA TYR A 189 23.66 7.19 0.33
C TYR A 189 22.39 7.92 -0.12
N GLY A 190 22.34 8.43 -1.36
CA GLY A 190 21.14 9.07 -1.91
C GLY A 190 19.92 8.15 -2.00
N ARG A 191 20.10 6.86 -2.36
CA ARG A 191 19.01 5.88 -2.42
C ARG A 191 18.44 5.59 -1.03
N PHE A 192 19.32 5.34 -0.06
CA PHE A 192 18.93 5.16 1.35
C PHE A 192 18.27 6.41 1.92
N MET A 193 18.87 7.60 1.70
CA MET A 193 18.33 8.88 2.17
C MET A 193 16.95 9.19 1.59
N ARG A 194 16.67 8.84 0.32
CA ARG A 194 15.33 8.99 -0.27
C ARG A 194 14.31 8.06 0.37
N LEU A 195 14.69 6.80 0.57
CA LEU A 195 13.82 5.79 1.18
C LEU A 195 13.41 6.22 2.60
N ILE A 196 14.38 6.65 3.42
CA ILE A 196 14.09 7.15 4.78
C ILE A 196 13.49 8.56 4.81
N SER A 197 13.45 9.28 3.69
CA SER A 197 12.74 10.57 3.61
C SER A 197 11.26 10.39 3.31
N ASP A 198 10.84 9.20 2.87
CA ASP A 198 9.45 8.90 2.61
C ASP A 198 8.68 8.63 3.91
N ARG A 199 7.60 9.40 4.15
CA ARG A 199 6.82 9.29 5.38
C ARG A 199 6.03 7.99 5.46
N GLY A 200 5.57 7.46 4.33
CA GLY A 200 4.80 6.21 4.27
C GLY A 200 5.67 5.02 4.65
N PHE A 201 6.84 4.92 4.02
CA PHE A 201 7.86 3.93 4.33
C PHE A 201 8.32 4.05 5.79
N LEU A 202 8.72 5.25 6.24
CA LEU A 202 9.16 5.45 7.63
C LEU A 202 8.11 5.02 8.66
N LYS A 203 6.83 5.29 8.41
CA LYS A 203 5.75 4.89 9.33
C LYS A 203 5.72 3.38 9.52
N ASN A 204 5.96 2.62 8.45
CA ASN A 204 5.92 1.15 8.47
C ASN A 204 7.20 0.54 9.04
N VAL A 205 8.34 1.23 8.95
CA VAL A 205 9.65 0.68 9.32
C VAL A 205 10.15 1.21 10.68
N ARG A 206 9.62 2.32 11.21
CA ARG A 206 10.09 2.93 12.47
C ARG A 206 10.04 1.97 13.67
N SER A 207 8.93 1.24 13.83
CA SER A 207 8.78 0.28 14.93
C SER A 207 9.81 -0.86 14.83
N PRO A 208 9.89 -1.61 13.72
CA PRO A 208 10.84 -2.72 13.61
C PRO A 208 12.32 -2.26 13.62
N LEU A 209 12.63 -1.08 13.07
CA LEU A 209 13.97 -0.48 13.21
C LEU A 209 14.33 -0.21 14.67
N GLY A 210 13.41 0.38 15.44
CA GLY A 210 13.62 0.67 16.85
C GLY A 210 13.88 -0.59 17.68
N PHE A 211 13.10 -1.65 17.44
CA PHE A 211 13.30 -2.94 18.08
C PHE A 211 14.63 -3.59 17.65
N ALA A 212 14.97 -3.58 16.36
CA ALA A 212 16.23 -4.15 15.90
C ALA A 212 17.46 -3.44 16.52
N VAL A 213 17.43 -2.11 16.65
CA VAL A 213 18.50 -1.35 17.31
C VAL A 213 18.61 -1.68 18.80
N LEU A 214 17.48 -1.81 19.49
CA LEU A 214 17.46 -2.17 20.91
C LEU A 214 18.05 -3.58 21.14
N GLU A 215 17.69 -4.54 20.30
CA GLU A 215 18.19 -5.92 20.37
C GLU A 215 19.68 -6.02 20.01
N LEU A 216 20.16 -5.26 19.00
CA LEU A 216 21.58 -5.22 18.64
C LEU A 216 22.47 -4.53 19.67
N ALA A 217 21.90 -3.60 20.45
CA ALA A 217 22.59 -2.92 21.55
C ALA A 217 22.68 -3.79 22.82
N ASN A 218 22.00 -4.93 22.85
CA ASN A 218 22.05 -5.86 23.96
C ASN A 218 23.21 -6.86 23.74
N ASP A 219 24.15 -6.93 24.68
CA ASP A 219 25.36 -7.77 24.55
C ASP A 219 25.08 -9.28 24.66
N SER A 220 23.84 -9.69 24.89
CA SER A 220 23.43 -11.08 25.04
C SER A 220 22.61 -11.57 23.84
N TYR A 221 23.28 -12.25 22.91
CA TYR A 221 22.63 -12.88 21.77
C TYR A 221 22.08 -14.25 22.16
N SER A 222 20.79 -14.29 22.53
CA SER A 222 20.06 -15.53 22.71
C SER A 222 19.42 -16.00 21.39
N MET A 223 19.02 -17.27 21.30
CA MET A 223 18.22 -17.77 20.17
C MET A 223 16.93 -16.98 19.96
N ILE A 224 16.33 -16.45 21.04
CA ILE A 224 15.14 -15.60 20.99
C ILE A 224 15.48 -14.26 20.35
N THR A 225 16.61 -13.66 20.71
CA THR A 225 17.12 -12.41 20.12
C THR A 225 17.35 -12.54 18.61
N ILE A 226 17.98 -13.64 18.18
CA ILE A 226 18.20 -13.94 16.75
C ILE A 226 16.85 -14.09 16.01
N TRP A 227 15.90 -14.79 16.63
CA TRP A 227 14.56 -14.97 16.06
C TRP A 227 13.81 -13.65 15.93
N LEU A 228 13.82 -12.80 16.97
CA LEU A 228 13.20 -11.46 16.93
C LEU A 228 13.86 -10.56 15.87
N LEU A 229 15.19 -10.58 15.76
CA LEU A 229 15.90 -9.84 14.70
C LEU A 229 15.45 -10.30 13.32
N TYR A 230 15.32 -11.61 13.09
CA TYR A 230 14.83 -12.15 11.82
C TYR A 230 13.43 -11.62 11.46
N TYR A 231 12.47 -11.61 12.40
CA TYR A 231 11.13 -11.06 12.14
C TYR A 231 11.16 -9.55 11.87
N ASN A 232 11.95 -8.79 12.62
CA ASN A 232 12.11 -7.36 12.36
C ASN A 232 12.70 -7.10 10.97
N PHE A 233 13.73 -7.83 10.56
CA PHE A 233 14.28 -7.74 9.21
C PHE A 233 13.27 -8.14 8.14
N LYS A 234 12.46 -9.17 8.40
CA LYS A 234 11.38 -9.59 7.50
C LYS A 234 10.31 -8.50 7.34
N ASP A 235 9.94 -7.81 8.42
CA ASP A 235 8.98 -6.71 8.39
C ASP A 235 9.54 -5.48 7.65
N ILE A 236 10.81 -5.14 7.88
CA ILE A 236 11.52 -4.08 7.14
C ILE A 236 11.54 -4.42 5.64
N PHE A 237 11.86 -5.65 5.29
CA PHE A 237 11.88 -6.12 3.90
C PHE A 237 10.48 -6.11 3.28
N GLY A 238 9.46 -6.54 4.02
CA GLY A 238 8.06 -6.48 3.59
C GLY A 238 7.58 -5.05 3.32
N ALA A 239 7.95 -4.10 4.17
CA ALA A 239 7.66 -2.68 3.96
C ALA A 239 8.36 -2.12 2.72
N TYR A 240 9.60 -2.53 2.47
CA TYR A 240 10.35 -2.17 1.25
C TYR A 240 9.68 -2.73 -0.01
N GLU A 241 9.32 -4.02 -0.02
CA GLU A 241 8.57 -4.60 -1.14
C GLU A 241 7.22 -3.90 -1.37
N SER A 242 6.50 -3.57 -0.31
CA SER A 242 5.22 -2.86 -0.41
C SER A 242 5.41 -1.49 -1.04
N HIS A 243 6.44 -0.75 -0.64
CA HIS A 243 6.79 0.55 -1.20
C HIS A 243 7.11 0.47 -2.70
N ILE A 244 7.90 -0.53 -3.12
CA ILE A 244 8.16 -0.79 -4.55
C ILE A 244 6.87 -1.12 -5.30
N LYS A 245 6.02 -1.99 -4.73
CA LYS A 245 4.74 -2.37 -5.35
C LYS A 245 3.82 -1.16 -5.51
N GLU A 246 3.79 -0.24 -4.55
CA GLU A 246 3.03 1.01 -4.64
C GLU A 246 3.56 1.92 -5.75
N LYS A 247 4.88 2.11 -5.84
CA LYS A 247 5.54 2.83 -6.93
C LYS A 247 5.14 2.27 -8.30
N TYR A 248 5.06 0.94 -8.44
CA TYR A 248 4.68 0.29 -9.71
C TYR A 248 3.18 0.35 -10.00
N LYS A 249 2.33 0.43 -8.96
CA LYS A 249 0.88 0.60 -9.13
C LYS A 249 0.53 1.99 -9.68
N ALA A 250 1.32 3.02 -9.39
CA ALA A 250 1.13 4.36 -9.93
C ALA A 250 1.35 4.43 -11.47
N VAL A 251 2.02 3.43 -12.05
CA VAL A 251 2.28 3.35 -13.49
C VAL A 251 1.12 2.61 -14.16
N ASP A 252 0.17 3.38 -14.70
CA ASP A 252 -1.01 2.88 -15.43
C ASP A 252 -0.65 2.15 -16.75
N ILE A 253 -1.66 1.60 -17.42
CA ILE A 253 -1.50 0.91 -18.71
C ILE A 253 -0.89 1.81 -19.79
N THR A 254 -1.29 3.08 -19.86
CA THR A 254 -0.78 4.05 -20.84
C THR A 254 0.71 4.30 -20.64
N GLN A 255 1.14 4.49 -19.40
CA GLN A 255 2.54 4.67 -19.04
C GLN A 255 3.36 3.42 -19.34
N ARG A 256 2.79 2.23 -19.10
CA ARG A 256 3.45 0.95 -19.41
C ARG A 256 3.66 0.75 -20.91
N VAL A 257 2.68 1.13 -21.74
CA VAL A 257 2.83 1.11 -23.21
C VAL A 257 3.95 2.05 -23.65
N LYS A 258 4.00 3.27 -23.11
CA LYS A 258 5.05 4.25 -23.43
C LYS A 258 6.44 3.82 -22.95
N PHE A 259 6.50 3.20 -21.77
CA PHE A 259 7.72 2.57 -21.26
C PHE A 259 8.23 1.51 -22.23
N LEU A 260 7.38 0.58 -22.66
CA LEU A 260 7.75 -0.47 -23.63
C LEU A 260 8.20 0.12 -24.97
N ALA A 261 7.55 1.17 -25.46
CA ALA A 261 7.98 1.87 -26.68
C ALA A 261 9.37 2.51 -26.52
N THR A 262 9.64 3.07 -25.35
CA THR A 262 10.96 3.64 -25.01
C THR A 262 12.03 2.54 -24.97
N VAL A 263 11.76 1.41 -24.31
CA VAL A 263 12.67 0.26 -24.28
C VAL A 263 12.98 -0.23 -25.70
N MET A 264 11.95 -0.40 -26.53
CA MET A 264 12.10 -0.83 -27.92
C MET A 264 12.92 0.18 -28.74
N HIS A 265 12.71 1.48 -28.55
CA HIS A 265 13.46 2.52 -29.26
C HIS A 265 14.96 2.46 -28.97
N PHE A 266 15.34 2.32 -27.71
CA PHE A 266 16.75 2.29 -27.31
C PHE A 266 17.42 0.92 -27.52
N ALA A 267 16.65 -0.17 -27.59
CA ALA A 267 17.12 -1.56 -27.69
C ALA A 267 18.31 -1.84 -26.75
N PRO A 268 18.08 -1.80 -25.41
CA PRO A 268 19.16 -1.80 -24.43
C PRO A 268 19.89 -3.15 -24.34
N GLY A 269 19.18 -4.28 -24.36
CA GLY A 269 19.78 -5.58 -24.03
C GLY A 269 20.43 -5.53 -22.64
N ASP A 270 21.68 -5.95 -22.54
CA ASP A 270 22.47 -5.93 -21.30
C ASP A 270 23.16 -4.58 -21.01
N ASP A 271 23.01 -3.57 -21.88
CA ASP A 271 23.71 -2.29 -21.78
C ASP A 271 23.08 -1.35 -20.73
N LEU A 272 23.73 -1.25 -19.57
CA LEU A 272 23.28 -0.40 -18.47
C LEU A 272 23.29 1.10 -18.80
N GLU A 273 24.14 1.59 -19.71
CA GLU A 273 24.13 3.00 -20.10
C GLU A 273 22.87 3.35 -20.91
N LYS A 274 22.40 2.41 -21.74
CA LYS A 274 21.11 2.56 -22.41
C LYS A 274 19.95 2.49 -21.42
N TRP A 275 20.03 1.62 -20.42
CA TRP A 275 19.05 1.59 -19.33
C TRP A 275 19.04 2.90 -18.53
N ASP A 276 20.18 3.54 -18.30
CA ASP A 276 20.26 4.87 -17.67
C ASP A 276 19.53 5.93 -18.51
N ARG A 277 19.67 5.88 -19.83
CA ARG A 277 18.95 6.80 -20.74
C ARG A 277 17.44 6.58 -20.69
N ILE A 278 17.00 5.32 -20.70
CA ILE A 278 15.58 4.95 -20.56
C ILE A 278 15.04 5.46 -19.22
N ALA A 279 15.75 5.18 -18.12
CA ALA A 279 15.36 5.59 -16.77
C ALA A 279 15.21 7.12 -16.67
N SER A 280 16.18 7.87 -17.22
CA SER A 280 16.13 9.33 -17.22
C SER A 280 14.97 9.88 -18.06
N HIS A 281 14.76 9.31 -19.26
CA HIS A 281 13.64 9.69 -20.11
C HIS A 281 12.30 9.48 -19.40
N MET A 282 12.10 8.30 -18.81
CA MET A 282 10.87 7.96 -18.10
C MET A 282 10.66 8.82 -16.86
N ASN A 283 11.73 9.14 -16.11
CA ASN A 283 11.66 10.06 -14.98
C ASN A 283 11.25 11.48 -15.39
N TRP A 284 11.75 11.97 -16.53
CA TRP A 284 11.33 13.27 -17.08
C TRP A 284 9.87 13.23 -17.52
N TYR A 285 9.51 12.22 -18.30
CA TYR A 285 8.19 12.04 -18.88
C TYR A 285 7.10 11.91 -17.80
N LEU A 286 7.26 10.99 -16.84
CA LEU A 286 6.29 10.78 -15.75
C LEU A 286 6.15 11.99 -14.83
N ARG A 287 7.21 12.79 -14.69
CA ARG A 287 7.14 14.07 -13.97
C ARG A 287 6.34 15.11 -14.74
N VAL A 288 6.56 15.24 -16.06
CA VAL A 288 5.83 16.20 -16.91
C VAL A 288 4.33 15.89 -16.93
N GLU A 289 3.97 14.61 -16.96
CA GLU A 289 2.59 14.15 -16.86
C GLU A 289 1.99 14.28 -15.45
N GLY A 290 2.79 14.68 -14.45
CA GLY A 290 2.34 14.82 -13.06
C GLY A 290 2.04 13.50 -12.34
N ILE A 291 2.49 12.37 -12.89
CA ILE A 291 2.27 11.03 -12.35
C ILE A 291 3.22 10.78 -11.19
N TRP A 292 4.50 11.11 -11.39
CA TRP A 292 5.52 11.08 -10.34
C TRP A 292 5.84 12.51 -9.92
N THR A 293 5.40 12.85 -8.72
CA THR A 293 5.52 14.19 -8.13
C THR A 293 6.68 14.26 -7.15
N HIS A 294 7.10 13.13 -6.59
CA HIS A 294 8.10 13.06 -5.53
C HIS A 294 9.43 12.45 -6.01
N ALA A 295 10.51 12.80 -5.31
CA ALA A 295 11.86 12.35 -5.67
C ALA A 295 12.07 10.84 -5.48
N HIS A 296 11.32 10.20 -4.57
CA HIS A 296 11.44 8.77 -4.28
C HIS A 296 10.75 7.89 -5.34
N GLU A 297 9.84 8.45 -6.13
CA GLU A 297 9.12 7.71 -7.18
C GLU A 297 9.98 7.50 -8.43
N LYS A 298 11.04 8.30 -8.59
CA LYS A 298 11.96 8.25 -9.74
C LYS A 298 12.82 6.99 -9.73
N PHE A 299 13.18 6.48 -10.90
CA PHE A 299 14.28 5.53 -11.06
C PHE A 299 15.60 6.20 -10.62
N ALA A 300 16.36 5.53 -9.76
CA ALA A 300 17.66 6.00 -9.29
C ALA A 300 18.74 5.83 -10.36
N ASP A 301 18.70 4.69 -11.07
CA ASP A 301 19.64 4.28 -12.11
C ASP A 301 18.98 3.35 -13.14
N GLY A 302 19.74 3.01 -14.18
CA GLY A 302 19.38 2.06 -15.21
C GLY A 302 19.19 0.65 -14.66
N LYS A 303 19.91 0.27 -13.59
CA LYS A 303 19.72 -1.04 -12.95
C LYS A 303 18.32 -1.17 -12.34
N GLU A 304 17.84 -0.15 -11.61
CA GLU A 304 16.47 -0.15 -11.08
C GLU A 304 15.43 -0.15 -12.20
N CYS A 305 15.71 0.54 -13.31
CA CYS A 305 14.84 0.52 -14.50
C CYS A 305 14.79 -0.87 -15.16
N LEU A 306 15.93 -1.57 -15.25
CA LEU A 306 16.00 -2.95 -15.72
C LEU A 306 15.25 -3.91 -14.78
N ASP A 307 15.44 -3.78 -13.47
CA ASP A 307 14.74 -4.62 -12.47
C ASP A 307 13.21 -4.43 -12.56
N PHE A 308 12.76 -3.21 -12.86
CA PHE A 308 11.35 -2.94 -13.18
C PHE A 308 10.91 -3.66 -14.46
N TYR A 309 11.72 -3.62 -15.53
CA TYR A 309 11.43 -4.33 -16.77
C TYR A 309 11.30 -5.85 -16.54
N GLU A 310 12.27 -6.46 -15.87
CA GLU A 310 12.33 -7.89 -15.58
C GLU A 310 11.13 -8.34 -14.72
N SER A 311 10.87 -7.61 -13.63
CA SER A 311 9.81 -7.98 -12.68
C SER A 311 8.40 -7.79 -13.24
N GLN A 312 8.17 -6.72 -14.01
CA GLN A 312 6.84 -6.35 -14.48
C GLN A 312 6.51 -6.90 -15.85
N PHE A 313 7.50 -6.98 -16.76
CA PHE A 313 7.24 -7.26 -18.17
C PHE A 313 7.85 -8.56 -18.66
N MET A 314 9.12 -8.83 -18.40
CA MET A 314 9.84 -9.94 -19.03
C MET A 314 9.09 -11.28 -18.95
N LEU A 315 8.48 -11.57 -17.80
CA LEU A 315 7.73 -12.82 -17.58
C LEU A 315 6.25 -12.76 -18.00
N LEU A 316 5.70 -11.61 -18.40
CA LEU A 316 4.29 -11.49 -18.82
C LEU A 316 3.88 -12.48 -19.91
N PRO A 317 4.68 -12.71 -20.98
CA PRO A 317 4.28 -13.64 -22.05
C PRO A 317 4.20 -15.10 -21.60
N LEU A 318 4.93 -15.46 -20.52
CA LEU A 318 4.97 -16.81 -19.97
C LEU A 318 3.89 -17.04 -18.90
N LYS A 319 3.31 -15.97 -18.36
CA LYS A 319 2.25 -16.07 -17.36
C LYS A 319 0.92 -16.43 -18.01
N SER A 320 0.05 -17.08 -17.24
CA SER A 320 -1.31 -17.43 -17.67
C SER A 320 -2.11 -16.21 -18.13
N GLU A 321 -3.21 -16.46 -18.84
CA GLU A 321 -4.14 -15.42 -19.30
C GLU A 321 -4.81 -14.62 -18.18
N ASP A 322 -4.72 -15.06 -16.92
CA ASP A 322 -5.31 -14.40 -15.76
C ASP A 322 -4.41 -13.31 -15.13
N THR A 323 -3.50 -12.74 -15.90
CA THR A 323 -2.63 -11.66 -15.41
C THR A 323 -3.21 -10.27 -15.66
N SER A 324 -2.92 -9.35 -14.75
CA SER A 324 -3.42 -7.96 -14.76
C SER A 324 -3.01 -7.12 -15.99
N TYR A 325 -2.18 -7.65 -16.90
CA TYR A 325 -1.69 -6.98 -18.10
C TYR A 325 -1.60 -7.94 -19.31
N SER A 326 -2.56 -8.86 -19.43
CA SER A 326 -2.65 -9.76 -20.59
C SER A 326 -2.72 -9.00 -21.92
N ASP A 327 -3.30 -7.80 -21.91
CA ASP A 327 -3.41 -6.87 -23.04
C ASP A 327 -2.07 -6.33 -23.57
N LEU A 328 -0.97 -6.52 -22.84
CA LEU A 328 0.38 -6.14 -23.27
C LEU A 328 1.23 -7.32 -23.78
N LYS A 329 0.74 -8.56 -23.69
CA LYS A 329 1.55 -9.76 -23.96
C LYS A 329 2.24 -9.75 -25.32
N ASP A 330 1.54 -9.32 -26.37
CA ASP A 330 2.09 -9.30 -27.72
C ASP A 330 3.19 -8.25 -27.87
N ILE A 331 2.97 -7.03 -27.37
CA ILE A 331 3.97 -5.95 -27.36
C ILE A 331 5.21 -6.40 -26.58
N VAL A 332 5.01 -7.00 -25.40
CA VAL A 332 6.10 -7.48 -24.56
C VAL A 332 6.85 -8.63 -25.20
N ARG A 333 6.15 -9.55 -25.88
CA ARG A 333 6.79 -10.65 -26.61
C ARG A 333 7.73 -10.12 -27.68
N GLU A 334 7.29 -9.14 -28.47
CA GLU A 334 8.16 -8.52 -29.48
C GLU A 334 9.30 -7.72 -28.84
N THR A 335 9.04 -7.00 -27.75
CA THR A 335 10.07 -6.25 -27.00
C THR A 335 11.14 -7.18 -26.45
N ASN A 336 10.75 -8.30 -25.85
CA ASN A 336 11.66 -9.31 -25.30
C ASN A 336 12.59 -9.91 -26.37
N LYS A 337 12.13 -10.10 -27.62
CA LYS A 337 12.98 -10.64 -28.69
C LYS A 337 14.18 -9.75 -29.01
N VAL A 338 14.04 -8.44 -28.81
CA VAL A 338 15.03 -7.43 -29.22
C VAL A 338 15.80 -6.88 -28.03
N CYS A 339 15.13 -6.73 -26.89
CA CYS A 339 15.60 -5.90 -25.78
C CYS A 339 15.86 -6.67 -24.49
N ALA A 340 15.48 -7.96 -24.41
CA ALA A 340 15.70 -8.72 -23.19
C ALA A 340 17.22 -8.91 -22.95
N PRO A 341 17.68 -8.75 -21.70
CA PRO A 341 19.03 -9.14 -21.30
C PRO A 341 19.24 -10.64 -21.52
N SER A 342 20.49 -11.02 -21.82
CA SER A 342 20.86 -12.38 -22.27
C SER A 342 20.92 -13.40 -21.15
#